data_AF-A0A973E8P3-F1
#
_entry.id   AF-A0A973E8P3-F1
#
_cell.length_a   1.000
_cell.length_b   1.000
_cell.length_c   1.000
_cell.angle_alpha   90.00
_cell.angle_beta   90.00
_cell.angle_gamma   90.00
#
_symmetry.space_group_name_H-M   'P 1'
#
loop_
_entity.id
_entity.type
_entity.pdbx_description
1 polymer ?
#
loop_
_entity_poly.entity_id
_entity_poly.type
_entity_poly.pdbx_seq_one_letter_code
_entity_poly.pdbx_strand_id
1 'polypeptide(L)'
;MLAYLSIGILALLLTGIPVAIALFLLAFGVDQFFSFFPLMRALGQNLWSAADSFLLIAIPLFVLMGEIIVRAGIAERAYRAMDHWLSWLPGGLLHANVMTSMLFSATSGSSVATAATISTVALPQGDKLGYHPRLFCGSIAAGGTLGILIPPSINLIVYGFLT
;
A
#
# COMPACT_ATOMS: atom_id res chain seq x y z
N MET A 1 -28.66 -20.65 1.10
CA MET A 1 -28.02 -19.32 1.19
C MET A 1 -26.56 -19.33 0.72
N LEU A 2 -25.66 -20.10 1.34
CA LEU A 2 -24.22 -20.13 0.97
C LEU A 2 -23.92 -20.60 -0.46
N ALA A 3 -24.65 -21.60 -0.97
CA ALA A 3 -24.51 -22.07 -2.36
C ALA A 3 -24.94 -21.01 -3.39
N TYR A 4 -26.01 -20.26 -3.12
CA TYR A 4 -26.47 -19.17 -3.98
C TYR A 4 -25.50 -17.97 -3.98
N LEU A 5 -24.94 -17.64 -2.82
CA LEU A 5 -23.90 -16.61 -2.68
C LEU A 5 -22.64 -16.93 -3.48
N SER A 6 -22.14 -18.16 -3.34
CA SER A 6 -20.93 -18.62 -4.02
C SER A 6 -21.11 -18.73 -5.55
N ILE A 7 -22.26 -19.20 -6.02
CA ILE A 7 -22.56 -19.24 -7.46
C ILE A 7 -22.75 -17.82 -8.01
N GLY A 8 -23.47 -16.95 -7.29
CA GLY A 8 -23.72 -15.56 -7.71
C GLY A 8 -22.44 -14.74 -7.81
N ILE A 9 -21.54 -14.85 -6.84
CA ILE A 9 -20.29 -14.10 -6.85
C ILE A 9 -19.35 -14.58 -7.96
N LEU A 10 -19.31 -15.90 -8.22
CA LEU A 10 -18.51 -16.46 -9.30
C LEU A 10 -19.00 -15.98 -10.67
N ALA A 11 -20.33 -15.93 -10.87
CA ALA A 11 -20.95 -15.41 -12.08
C ALA A 11 -20.65 -13.91 -12.32
N LEU A 12 -20.73 -13.10 -11.27
CA LEU A 12 -20.41 -11.65 -11.33
C LEU A 12 -18.91 -11.39 -11.57
N LEU A 13 -18.03 -12.21 -11.02
CA LEU A 13 -16.60 -12.10 -11.29
C LEU A 13 -16.24 -12.53 -12.73
N LEU A 14 -16.96 -13.51 -13.29
CA LEU A 14 -16.80 -13.93 -14.69
C LEU A 14 -17.18 -12.82 -15.69
N THR A 15 -18.05 -11.88 -15.31
CA THR A 15 -18.37 -10.71 -16.15
C THR A 15 -17.24 -9.66 -16.21
N GLY A 16 -16.14 -9.83 -15.48
CA GLY A 16 -14.97 -8.94 -15.55
C GLY A 16 -15.21 -7.54 -14.93
N ILE A 17 -16.30 -7.37 -14.19
CA ILE A 17 -16.64 -6.12 -13.50
C ILE A 17 -15.73 -5.98 -12.26
N PRO A 18 -15.33 -4.75 -11.86
CA PRO A 18 -14.59 -4.52 -10.62
C PRO A 18 -15.21 -5.25 -9.42
N VAL A 19 -14.37 -5.93 -8.64
CA VAL A 19 -14.76 -6.79 -7.50
C VAL A 19 -15.69 -6.05 -6.52
N ALA A 20 -15.44 -4.76 -6.28
CA ALA A 20 -16.27 -3.94 -5.40
C ALA A 20 -17.73 -3.86 -5.87
N ILE A 21 -17.97 -3.69 -7.18
CA ILE A 21 -19.31 -3.63 -7.77
C ILE A 21 -19.96 -5.02 -7.73
N ALA A 22 -19.19 -6.07 -7.99
CA ALA A 22 -19.66 -7.45 -7.89
C ALA A 22 -20.16 -7.78 -6.48
N LEU A 23 -19.39 -7.42 -5.45
CA LEU A 23 -19.76 -7.60 -4.04
C LEU A 23 -20.99 -6.76 -3.65
N PHE A 24 -21.07 -5.52 -4.15
CA PHE A 24 -22.20 -4.62 -3.87
C PHE A 24 -23.52 -5.15 -4.47
N LEU A 25 -23.50 -5.60 -5.72
CA LEU A 25 -24.67 -6.19 -6.38
C LEU A 25 -25.10 -7.49 -5.71
N LEU A 26 -24.13 -8.32 -5.30
CA LEU A 26 -24.40 -9.54 -4.55
C LEU A 26 -25.07 -9.23 -3.20
N ALA A 27 -24.57 -8.22 -2.47
CA ALA A 27 -25.12 -7.79 -1.19
C ALA A 27 -26.56 -7.29 -1.32
N PHE A 28 -26.87 -6.50 -2.36
CA PHE A 28 -28.23 -6.06 -2.68
C PHE A 28 -29.15 -7.21 -3.09
N GLY A 29 -28.65 -8.18 -3.84
CA GLY A 29 -29.42 -9.39 -4.19
C GLY A 29 -29.77 -10.22 -2.95
N VAL A 30 -28.85 -10.37 -2.01
CA VAL A 30 -29.08 -11.16 -0.80
C VAL A 30 -30.06 -10.46 0.15
N ASP A 31 -29.99 -9.14 0.26
CA ASP A 31 -30.95 -8.31 1.01
C ASP A 31 -32.39 -8.52 0.50
N GLN A 32 -32.63 -8.46 -0.81
CA GLN A 32 -33.98 -8.60 -1.35
C GLN A 32 -34.56 -10.01 -1.26
N PHE A 33 -33.73 -11.06 -1.35
CA PHE A 33 -34.22 -12.44 -1.48
C PHE A 33 -34.11 -13.29 -0.20
N PHE A 34 -33.24 -12.95 0.76
CA PHE A 34 -32.91 -13.85 1.87
C PHE A 34 -32.91 -13.22 3.27
N SER A 35 -32.96 -11.88 3.43
CA SER A 35 -32.83 -11.25 4.74
C SER A 35 -33.78 -10.06 4.96
N PHE A 36 -34.30 -9.90 6.18
CA PHE A 36 -35.07 -8.72 6.61
C PHE A 36 -34.17 -7.70 7.33
N PHE A 37 -32.90 -7.63 6.94
CA PHE A 37 -31.90 -6.78 7.58
C PHE A 37 -31.75 -5.52 6.73
N PRO A 38 -32.08 -4.30 7.21
CA PRO A 38 -32.10 -3.10 6.38
C PRO A 38 -30.68 -2.73 5.91
N LEU A 39 -30.28 -3.28 4.77
CA LEU A 39 -28.95 -3.12 4.18
C LEU A 39 -28.59 -1.64 4.03
N MET A 40 -29.57 -0.78 3.73
CA MET A 40 -29.37 0.67 3.62
C MET A 40 -28.84 1.33 4.90
N ARG A 41 -29.30 0.88 6.09
CA ARG A 41 -28.84 1.42 7.38
C ARG A 41 -27.48 0.86 7.77
N ALA A 42 -27.26 -0.42 7.52
CA ALA A 42 -25.99 -1.08 7.74
C ALA A 42 -24.91 -0.57 6.76
N LEU A 43 -25.27 -0.26 5.51
CA LEU A 43 -24.39 0.36 4.53
C LEU A 43 -23.91 1.70 5.06
N GLY A 44 -24.78 2.55 5.62
CA GLY A 44 -24.36 3.81 6.24
C GLY A 44 -23.28 3.63 7.31
N GLN A 45 -23.46 2.68 8.23
CA GLN A 45 -22.46 2.38 9.28
C GLN A 45 -21.18 1.74 8.72
N ASN A 46 -21.28 0.82 7.77
CA ASN A 46 -20.12 0.20 7.15
C ASN A 46 -19.33 1.20 6.29
N LEU A 47 -20.01 2.10 5.57
CA LEU A 47 -19.39 3.16 4.79
C LEU A 47 -18.72 4.18 5.71
N TRP A 48 -19.38 4.54 6.82
CA TRP A 48 -18.79 5.40 7.84
C TRP A 48 -17.55 4.76 8.48
N SER A 49 -17.63 3.49 8.86
CA SER A 49 -16.50 2.75 9.42
C SER A 49 -15.37 2.54 8.41
N ALA A 50 -15.68 2.45 7.11
CA ALA A 50 -14.68 2.38 6.05
C ALA A 50 -14.05 3.75 5.75
N ALA A 51 -14.81 4.84 5.90
CA ALA A 51 -14.32 6.21 5.78
C ALA A 51 -13.46 6.61 6.98
N ASP A 52 -13.76 6.11 8.17
CA ASP A 52 -12.93 6.20 9.38
C ASP A 52 -11.73 5.22 9.35
N SER A 53 -11.16 5.02 8.16
CA SER A 53 -9.97 4.21 7.99
C SER A 53 -8.74 5.04 8.27
N PHE A 54 -7.91 4.56 9.21
CA PHE A 54 -6.60 5.13 9.51
C PHE A 54 -5.76 5.37 8.24
N LEU A 55 -5.90 4.53 7.20
CA LEU A 55 -5.21 4.70 5.91
C LEU A 55 -5.55 6.01 5.20
N LEU A 56 -6.81 6.42 5.21
CA LEU A 56 -7.27 7.61 4.48
C LEU A 56 -6.72 8.91 5.10
N ILE A 57 -6.55 8.92 6.43
CA ILE A 57 -5.89 10.02 7.16
C ILE A 57 -4.36 9.92 7.05
N ALA A 58 -3.83 8.70 7.07
CA ALA A 58 -2.40 8.45 6.99
C ALA A 58 -1.81 8.92 5.66
N ILE A 59 -2.44 8.65 4.51
CA ILE A 59 -1.94 9.05 3.18
C ILE A 59 -1.53 10.53 3.10
N PRO A 60 -2.39 11.53 3.39
CA PRO A 60 -2.02 12.93 3.29
C PRO A 60 -0.95 13.34 4.31
N LEU A 61 -0.97 12.80 5.54
CA LEU A 61 0.07 13.07 6.54
C LEU A 61 1.43 12.51 6.12
N PHE A 62 1.44 11.32 5.52
CA PHE A 62 2.64 10.68 4.99
C PHE A 62 3.18 11.39 3.75
N VAL A 63 2.32 11.94 2.90
CA VAL A 63 2.72 12.82 1.79
C VAL A 63 3.32 14.13 2.33
N LEU A 64 2.68 14.76 3.33
CA LEU A 64 3.17 15.97 3.98
C LEU A 64 4.55 15.75 4.61
N MET A 65 4.73 14.64 5.32
CA MET A 65 6.01 14.27 5.91
C MET A 65 7.07 14.03 4.81
N GLY A 66 6.71 13.40 3.69
CA GLY A 66 7.59 13.28 2.53
C GLY A 66 8.08 14.63 2.02
N GLU A 67 7.15 15.59 1.87
CA GLU A 67 7.47 16.97 1.48
C GLU A 67 8.40 17.67 2.48
N ILE A 68 8.19 17.47 3.79
CA ILE A 68 9.07 17.99 4.85
C ILE A 68 10.49 17.40 4.74
N ILE A 69 10.61 16.09 4.52
CA ILE A 69 11.91 15.39 4.40
C ILE A 69 12.71 15.90 3.19
N VAL A 70 12.02 16.16 2.07
CA VAL A 70 12.63 16.76 0.87
C VAL A 70 13.10 18.17 1.15
N ARG A 71 12.23 19.03 1.69
CA ARG A 71 12.56 20.44 1.96
C ARG A 71 13.61 20.63 3.05
N ALA A 72 13.69 19.71 4.01
CA ALA A 72 14.73 19.71 5.06
C ALA A 72 16.10 19.21 4.58
N GLY A 73 16.22 18.77 3.32
CA GLY A 73 17.46 18.21 2.76
C GLY A 73 17.90 16.92 3.46
N ILE A 74 16.99 16.24 4.16
CA ILE A 74 17.27 14.96 4.84
C ILE A 74 17.37 13.86 3.80
N ALA A 75 16.48 13.87 2.79
CA ALA A 75 16.49 12.93 1.69
C ALA A 75 17.86 12.86 0.98
N GLU A 76 18.43 14.02 0.65
CA GLU A 76 19.70 14.14 -0.08
C GLU A 76 20.89 13.66 0.76
N ARG A 77 20.85 13.89 2.08
CA ARG A 77 21.85 13.37 3.03
C ARG A 77 21.73 11.87 3.21
N ALA A 78 20.52 11.34 3.33
CA ALA A 78 20.26 9.90 3.41
C ALA A 78 20.72 9.19 2.14
N TYR A 79 20.46 9.78 0.97
CA TYR A 79 20.92 9.24 -0.31
C TYR A 79 22.44 9.17 -0.40
N ARG A 80 23.16 10.24 -0.06
CA ARG A 80 24.64 10.19 -0.02
C ARG A 80 25.17 9.15 0.96
N ALA A 81 24.53 9.01 2.12
CA ALA A 81 24.93 8.01 3.10
C ALA A 81 24.73 6.58 2.55
N MET A 82 23.60 6.32 1.91
CA MET A 82 23.30 5.02 1.32
C MET A 82 24.16 4.73 0.08
N ASP A 83 24.43 5.72 -0.77
CA ASP A 83 25.34 5.59 -1.90
C ASP A 83 26.74 5.20 -1.44
N HIS A 84 27.25 5.85 -0.38
CA HIS A 84 28.54 5.50 0.18
C HIS A 84 28.54 4.10 0.80
N TRP A 85 27.45 3.71 1.47
CA TRP A 85 27.34 2.42 2.17
C TRP A 85 27.12 1.24 1.23
N LEU A 86 26.41 1.44 0.11
CA LEU A 86 26.15 0.43 -0.92
C LEU A 86 27.10 0.53 -2.13
N SER A 87 28.08 1.43 -2.10
CA SER A 87 29.10 1.59 -3.16
C SER A 87 29.84 0.30 -3.52
N TRP A 88 29.89 -0.67 -2.61
CA TRP A 88 30.49 -1.99 -2.81
C TRP A 88 29.62 -2.96 -3.63
N LEU A 89 28.33 -2.68 -3.83
CA LEU A 89 27.37 -3.58 -4.48
C LEU A 89 27.12 -3.18 -5.95
N PRO A 90 27.29 -4.08 -6.93
CA PRO A 90 27.02 -3.79 -8.34
C PRO A 90 25.51 -3.58 -8.58
N GLY A 91 25.09 -2.32 -8.69
CA GLY A 91 23.68 -1.91 -8.81
C GLY A 91 23.37 -0.53 -8.18
N GLY A 92 24.30 0.00 -7.38
CA GLY A 92 24.33 1.40 -6.95
C GLY A 92 23.05 1.89 -6.27
N LEU A 93 22.54 3.04 -6.72
CA LEU A 93 21.44 3.79 -6.11
C LEU A 93 20.09 3.06 -6.12
N LEU A 94 19.90 2.07 -7.00
CA LEU A 94 18.67 1.25 -7.01
C LEU A 94 18.52 0.44 -5.72
N HIS A 95 19.60 -0.10 -5.19
CA HIS A 95 19.56 -0.87 -3.94
C HIS A 95 19.33 0.04 -2.72
N ALA A 96 19.90 1.24 -2.71
CA ALA A 96 19.64 2.25 -1.69
C ALA A 96 18.15 2.63 -1.62
N ASN A 97 17.52 2.75 -2.79
CA ASN A 97 16.10 3.07 -2.89
C ASN A 97 15.19 1.93 -2.40
N VAL A 98 15.53 0.68 -2.78
CA VAL A 98 14.82 -0.52 -2.29
C VAL A 98 14.92 -0.60 -0.77
N MET A 99 16.11 -0.43 -0.18
CA MET A 99 16.31 -0.47 1.27
C MET A 99 15.55 0.64 1.98
N THR A 100 15.60 1.87 1.47
CA THR A 100 14.89 3.01 2.08
C THR A 100 13.38 2.80 2.03
N SER A 101 12.85 2.33 0.89
CA SER A 101 11.43 2.00 0.73
C SER A 101 10.98 0.84 1.62
N MET A 102 11.82 -0.18 1.76
CA MET A 102 11.57 -1.36 2.60
C MET A 102 11.54 -0.98 4.09
N LEU A 103 12.48 -0.17 4.55
CA LEU A 103 12.53 0.31 5.94
C LEU A 103 11.30 1.16 6.27
N PHE A 104 10.92 2.05 5.36
CA PHE A 104 9.74 2.89 5.52
C PHE A 104 8.45 2.04 5.55
N SER A 105 8.35 1.05 4.66
CA SER A 105 7.21 0.14 4.61
C SER A 105 7.08 -0.73 5.85
N ALA A 106 8.21 -1.17 6.43
CA ALA A 106 8.23 -1.91 7.68
C ALA A 106 7.63 -1.09 8.84
N THR A 107 7.92 0.23 8.88
CA THR A 107 7.38 1.12 9.93
C THR A 107 5.94 1.57 9.68
N SER A 108 5.57 1.75 8.41
CA SER A 108 4.25 2.24 8.00
C SER A 108 3.16 1.16 8.05
N GLY A 109 3.52 -0.12 7.87
CA GLY A 109 2.56 -1.22 7.77
C GLY A 109 1.63 -1.16 6.55
N SER A 110 1.83 -0.19 5.64
CA SER A 110 0.99 0.04 4.46
C SER A 110 1.85 0.28 3.21
N SER A 111 1.73 -0.62 2.23
CA SER A 111 2.46 -0.51 0.96
C SER A 111 2.02 0.69 0.13
N VAL A 112 0.73 1.05 0.17
CA VAL A 112 0.20 2.20 -0.61
C VAL A 112 0.66 3.52 -0.02
N ALA A 113 0.61 3.67 1.32
CA ALA A 113 1.11 4.87 1.99
C ALA A 113 2.62 5.02 1.78
N THR A 114 3.36 3.91 1.88
CA THR A 114 4.81 3.92 1.63
C THR A 114 5.16 4.31 0.20
N ALA A 115 4.46 3.74 -0.79
CA ALA A 115 4.68 4.11 -2.18
C ALA A 115 4.41 5.60 -2.40
N ALA A 116 3.35 6.17 -1.81
CA ALA A 116 3.02 7.58 -1.93
C ALA A 116 4.09 8.50 -1.32
N THR A 117 4.64 8.18 -0.14
CA THR A 117 5.69 8.99 0.48
C THR A 117 7.04 8.83 -0.18
N ILE A 118 7.46 7.59 -0.42
CA ILE A 118 8.81 7.34 -0.94
C ILE A 118 8.90 7.83 -2.38
N SER A 119 7.83 7.74 -3.17
CA SER A 119 7.84 8.28 -4.53
C SER A 119 8.00 9.80 -4.57
N THR A 120 7.37 10.58 -3.68
CA THR A 120 7.53 12.04 -3.67
C THR A 120 8.96 12.47 -3.32
N VAL A 121 9.65 11.68 -2.50
CA VAL A 121 11.03 11.95 -2.08
C VAL A 121 12.05 11.42 -3.10
N ALA A 122 11.84 10.20 -3.58
CA ALA A 122 12.83 9.48 -4.37
C ALA A 122 12.78 9.84 -5.85
N LEU A 123 11.59 10.06 -6.45
CA LEU A 123 11.47 10.39 -7.88
C LEU A 123 12.30 11.61 -8.31
N PRO A 124 12.23 12.77 -7.63
CA PRO A 124 13.04 13.93 -8.02
C PRO A 124 14.54 13.68 -7.85
N GLN A 125 14.96 12.75 -7.00
CA GLN A 125 16.37 12.37 -6.88
C GLN A 125 16.82 11.39 -7.97
N GLY A 126 15.99 10.41 -8.31
CA GLY A 126 16.23 9.52 -9.44
C GLY A 126 16.43 10.28 -10.74
N ASP A 127 15.66 11.35 -10.94
CA ASP A 127 15.76 12.23 -12.10
C ASP A 127 17.07 13.05 -12.11
N LYS A 128 17.46 13.65 -10.96
CA LYS A 128 18.75 14.36 -10.81
C LYS A 128 19.98 13.47 -11.06
N LEU A 129 19.88 12.18 -10.73
CA LEU A 129 20.96 11.21 -10.86
C LEU A 129 20.94 10.48 -12.22
N GLY A 130 20.01 10.82 -13.12
CA GLY A 130 19.94 10.30 -14.48
C GLY A 130 19.39 8.87 -14.59
N TYR A 131 18.66 8.38 -13.59
CA TYR A 131 18.07 7.03 -13.63
C TYR A 131 16.78 6.99 -14.45
N HIS A 132 16.57 5.89 -15.16
CA HIS A 132 15.36 5.71 -15.96
C HIS A 132 14.11 5.62 -15.04
N PRO A 133 13.08 6.49 -15.20
CA PRO A 133 11.97 6.62 -14.26
C PRO A 133 11.21 5.31 -14.01
N ARG A 134 11.05 4.48 -15.06
CA ARG A 134 10.32 3.20 -14.95
C ARG A 134 11.05 2.19 -14.06
N LEU A 135 12.38 2.13 -14.17
CA LEU A 135 13.19 1.20 -13.37
C LEU A 135 13.21 1.66 -11.91
N PHE A 136 13.29 2.98 -11.72
CA PHE A 136 13.32 3.60 -10.41
C PHE A 136 11.97 3.45 -9.67
N CYS A 137 10.84 3.73 -10.33
CA CYS A 137 9.51 3.44 -9.79
C CYS A 137 9.33 1.95 -9.45
N GLY A 138 9.82 1.06 -10.33
CA GLY A 138 9.79 -0.38 -10.08
C GLY A 138 10.55 -0.78 -8.81
N SER A 139 11.70 -0.15 -8.54
CA SER A 139 12.47 -0.38 -7.32
C SER A 139 11.73 0.05 -6.05
N ILE A 140 10.98 1.15 -6.10
CA ILE A 140 10.13 1.64 -4.99
C ILE A 140 8.96 0.69 -4.76
N ALA A 141 8.29 0.26 -5.84
CA ALA A 141 7.18 -0.68 -5.75
C ALA A 141 7.63 -2.02 -5.16
N ALA A 142 8.79 -2.53 -5.60
CA ALA A 142 9.38 -3.75 -5.04
C ALA A 142 9.75 -3.57 -3.56
N GLY A 143 10.46 -2.50 -3.19
CA GLY A 143 10.84 -2.21 -1.80
C GLY A 143 9.64 -2.05 -0.86
N GLY A 144 8.58 -1.36 -1.31
CA GLY A 144 7.35 -1.16 -0.56
C GLY A 144 6.50 -2.43 -0.36
N THR A 145 6.72 -3.48 -1.16
CA THR A 145 6.13 -4.81 -0.92
C THR A 145 6.97 -5.66 0.03
N LEU A 146 8.30 -5.46 0.02
CA LEU A 146 9.23 -6.19 0.88
C LEU A 146 9.17 -5.76 2.35
N GLY A 147 8.68 -4.57 2.67
CA GLY A 147 8.56 -4.10 4.05
C GLY A 147 7.66 -4.95 4.94
N ILE A 148 6.77 -5.77 4.35
CA ILE A 148 5.98 -6.75 5.11
C ILE A 148 6.85 -7.84 5.76
N LEU A 149 8.06 -8.10 5.23
CA LEU A 149 9.01 -9.09 5.76
C LEU A 149 9.96 -8.54 6.83
N ILE A 150 10.13 -7.22 6.96
CA ILE A 150 11.03 -6.64 7.97
C ILE A 150 10.27 -6.41 9.28
N PRO A 151 10.73 -6.97 10.43
CA PRO A 151 10.20 -6.61 11.74
C PRO A 151 10.42 -5.10 11.98
N PRO A 152 9.37 -4.31 12.29
CA PRO A 152 8.13 -4.66 12.99
C PRO A 152 6.89 -4.63 12.08
N SER A 153 6.55 -5.75 11.43
CA SER A 153 5.32 -5.88 10.63
C SER A 153 4.26 -6.72 11.33
N ILE A 154 2.98 -6.34 11.21
CA ILE A 154 1.83 -7.06 11.79
C ILE A 154 1.83 -8.53 11.35
N ASN A 155 2.15 -8.81 10.08
CA ASN A 155 2.18 -10.17 9.56
C ASN A 155 3.29 -11.04 10.17
N LEU A 156 4.47 -10.48 10.45
CA LEU A 156 5.55 -11.22 11.08
C LEU A 156 5.26 -11.48 12.56
N ILE A 157 4.57 -10.57 13.25
CA ILE A 157 4.08 -10.78 14.63
C ILE A 157 3.05 -11.92 14.66
N VAL A 158 2.11 -11.95 13.73
CA VAL A 158 1.13 -13.04 13.61
C VAL A 158 1.81 -14.37 13.28
N TYR A 159 2.80 -14.37 12.38
CA TYR A 159 3.58 -15.57 12.05
C TYR A 159 4.37 -16.11 13.25
N GLY A 160 5.00 -15.22 14.02
CA GLY A 160 5.73 -15.57 15.25
C GLY A 160 4.83 -15.95 16.43
N PHE A 161 3.53 -15.62 16.40
CA PHE A 161 2.54 -16.08 17.39
C PHE A 161 1.95 -17.45 17.03
N LEU A 162 1.85 -17.76 15.73
CA LEU A 162 1.30 -19.03 15.23
C LEU A 162 2.32 -20.18 15.21
N THR A 163 3.60 -19.90 15.45
CA THR A 163 4.69 -20.89 15.57
C THR A 163 5.17 -20.97 17.00
#